data_AF-A0A316L4U7-F1
#
_entry.id   AF-A0A316L4U7-F1
#
_cell.length_a   1.000
_cell.length_b   1.000
_cell.length_c   1.000
_cell.angle_alpha   90.00
_cell.angle_beta   90.00
_cell.angle_gamma   90.00
#
_symmetry.space_group_name_H-M   'P 1'
#
loop_
_entity.id
_entity.type
_entity.pdbx_description
1 polymer ?
#
loop_
_entity_poly.entity_id
_entity_poly.type
_entity_poly.pdbx_seq_one_letter_code
_entity_poly.pdbx_strand_id
1 'polypeptide(L)'
;MNVVEQAKKFAIKAHKGQVRKTEKDKPMIIHLFDVASILKLYEFDENVIAAGFLHDTLEDTKVVKEDILNNFNEDILSLILGDTEEDKTLSWKERKTITINEAKNLDLRHKAIIIADKISNLEDMLIYFNKLGTKDFSVFNQGFKEQKWYFENLYQSLILNEDENKEYFKRLKSLIDEIFNNKEDEFLKNTIFKNKEQEYIEVKKLDAKKWELAKLKRLFDIEPYTIEFTGTPRTGKTTLINNLYDFFKKGKFKTSILEEFTTSKRYKEQIYPKLKNEYKNVVNTEIPKYVLKDLEEEIQKDLDVILIDRSLFDRIIWVNRLYLKNGMKEDEYKDYLNTYIPLVNEKIDIVIALKTDAITSLKRDYDANLSLEKRNFLNEDNVNEYNASLENTLKMFENKVYLFDTTNTSQRKTSIEVAHKILDSYRSRALNEIKTYLKSTLK
;
A
#
# COMPACT_ATOMS: atom_id res chain seq x y z
N MET A 1 1.49 -27.73 -16.93
CA MET A 1 1.42 -26.32 -16.50
C MET A 1 0.70 -25.56 -17.61
N ASN A 2 -0.26 -24.69 -17.31
CA ASN A 2 -0.94 -23.91 -18.35
C ASN A 2 0.07 -22.93 -19.00
N VAL A 3 -0.12 -22.60 -20.27
CA VAL A 3 0.74 -21.69 -21.06
C VAL A 3 0.98 -20.34 -20.36
N VAL A 4 -0.02 -19.80 -19.66
CA VAL A 4 0.08 -18.54 -18.91
C VAL A 4 1.07 -18.65 -17.75
N GLU A 5 1.01 -19.72 -16.97
CA GLU A 5 1.93 -19.93 -15.85
C GLU A 5 3.35 -20.22 -16.36
N GLN A 6 3.49 -20.87 -17.52
CA GLN A 6 4.78 -21.06 -18.19
C GLN A 6 5.38 -19.74 -18.64
N ALA A 7 4.59 -18.87 -19.29
CA ALA A 7 5.01 -17.54 -19.71
C ALA A 7 5.43 -16.68 -18.53
N LYS A 8 4.65 -16.68 -17.44
CA LYS A 8 4.99 -16.00 -16.19
C LYS A 8 6.34 -16.43 -15.62
N LYS A 9 6.59 -17.75 -15.49
CA LYS A 9 7.89 -18.24 -14.97
C LYS A 9 9.05 -17.90 -15.90
N PHE A 10 8.82 -18.00 -17.21
CA PHE A 10 9.81 -17.63 -18.22
C PHE A 10 10.18 -16.14 -18.11
N ALA A 11 9.19 -15.25 -18.01
CA ALA A 11 9.39 -13.82 -17.84
C ALA A 11 10.14 -13.46 -16.55
N ILE A 12 9.78 -14.09 -15.41
CA ILE A 12 10.49 -13.91 -14.13
C ILE A 12 11.98 -14.26 -14.27
N LYS A 13 12.30 -15.32 -15.02
CA LYS A 13 13.68 -15.74 -15.29
C LYS A 13 14.40 -14.79 -16.24
N ALA A 14 13.77 -14.39 -17.33
CA ALA A 14 14.35 -13.53 -18.36
C ALA A 14 14.69 -12.12 -17.83
N HIS A 15 13.80 -11.54 -17.02
CA HIS A 15 13.96 -10.19 -16.44
C HIS A 15 14.59 -10.20 -15.04
N LYS A 16 15.26 -11.29 -14.64
CA LYS A 16 15.86 -11.41 -13.31
C LYS A 16 16.84 -10.25 -13.03
N GLY A 17 16.58 -9.53 -11.94
CA GLY A 17 17.42 -8.41 -11.49
C GLY A 17 17.13 -7.07 -12.17
N GLN A 18 16.22 -7.03 -13.14
CA GLN A 18 15.79 -5.77 -13.77
C GLN A 18 14.83 -5.00 -12.85
N VAL A 19 14.93 -3.67 -12.88
CA VAL A 19 14.14 -2.74 -12.06
C VAL A 19 13.56 -1.62 -12.93
N ARG A 20 12.48 -0.99 -12.49
CA ARG A 20 11.85 0.12 -13.23
C ARG A 20 12.81 1.31 -13.31
N LYS A 21 12.69 2.08 -14.39
CA LYS A 21 13.57 3.25 -14.65
C LYS A 21 13.33 4.37 -13.62
N THR A 22 12.07 4.67 -13.32
CA THR A 22 11.64 5.73 -12.40
C THR A 22 11.80 5.34 -10.92
N GLU A 23 11.60 4.07 -10.58
CA GLU A 23 11.64 3.57 -9.20
C GLU A 23 12.53 2.33 -9.12
N LYS A 24 13.80 2.53 -8.77
CA LYS A 24 14.85 1.49 -8.79
C LYS A 24 14.64 0.35 -7.78
N ASP A 25 13.77 0.53 -6.80
CA ASP A 25 13.43 -0.50 -5.83
C ASP A 25 12.27 -1.39 -6.29
N LYS A 26 11.56 -1.03 -7.36
CA LYS A 26 10.44 -1.76 -7.96
C LYS A 26 10.95 -2.72 -9.05
N PRO A 27 10.82 -4.05 -8.86
CA PRO A 27 11.15 -5.03 -9.91
C PRO A 27 10.39 -4.75 -11.22
N MET A 28 11.08 -4.86 -12.36
CA MET A 28 10.48 -4.63 -13.68
C MET A 28 9.28 -5.56 -13.92
N ILE A 29 9.37 -6.81 -13.47
CA ILE A 29 8.36 -7.87 -13.62
C ILE A 29 6.96 -7.47 -13.14
N ILE A 30 6.83 -6.50 -12.23
CA ILE A 30 5.52 -5.97 -11.79
C ILE A 30 4.74 -5.41 -12.99
N HIS A 31 5.42 -4.79 -13.96
CA HIS A 31 4.80 -4.32 -15.19
C HIS A 31 4.24 -5.47 -16.03
N LEU A 32 4.99 -6.54 -16.23
CA LEU A 32 4.55 -7.69 -17.02
C LEU A 32 3.35 -8.41 -16.37
N PHE A 33 3.35 -8.50 -15.04
CA PHE A 33 2.18 -8.97 -14.29
C PHE A 33 0.96 -8.07 -14.50
N ASP A 34 1.17 -6.76 -14.53
CA ASP A 34 0.11 -5.79 -14.72
C ASP A 34 -0.51 -5.88 -16.13
N VAL A 35 0.33 -5.96 -17.17
CA VAL A 35 -0.09 -6.15 -18.56
C VAL A 35 -0.92 -7.43 -18.69
N ALA A 36 -0.42 -8.56 -18.21
CA ALA A 36 -1.15 -9.82 -18.22
C ALA A 36 -2.46 -9.77 -17.41
N SER A 37 -2.46 -9.08 -16.26
CA SER A 37 -3.66 -8.87 -15.45
C SER A 37 -4.71 -8.01 -16.15
N ILE A 38 -4.29 -7.00 -16.93
CA ILE A 38 -5.19 -6.15 -17.73
C ILE A 38 -5.82 -6.97 -18.85
N LEU A 39 -5.03 -7.76 -19.58
CA LEU A 39 -5.53 -8.64 -20.64
C LEU A 39 -6.53 -9.67 -20.09
N LYS A 40 -6.22 -10.26 -18.93
CA LYS A 40 -7.13 -11.18 -18.24
C LYS A 40 -8.42 -10.51 -17.77
N LEU A 41 -8.34 -9.27 -17.27
CA LEU A 41 -9.51 -8.50 -16.83
C LEU A 41 -10.51 -8.27 -17.98
N TYR A 42 -10.00 -8.06 -19.19
CA TYR A 42 -10.83 -7.88 -20.38
C TYR A 42 -11.09 -9.20 -21.14
N GLU A 43 -10.89 -10.34 -20.48
CA GLU A 43 -11.27 -11.67 -20.95
C GLU A 43 -10.63 -12.10 -22.28
N PHE A 44 -9.42 -11.62 -22.58
CA PHE A 44 -8.63 -12.12 -23.71
C PHE A 44 -8.16 -13.57 -23.48
N ASP A 45 -7.88 -14.27 -24.58
CA ASP A 45 -7.47 -15.67 -24.55
C ASP A 45 -6.09 -15.91 -23.90
N GLU A 46 -5.82 -17.16 -23.54
CA GLU A 46 -4.60 -17.53 -22.80
C GLU A 46 -3.31 -17.23 -23.56
N ASN A 47 -3.29 -17.29 -24.89
CA ASN A 47 -2.10 -16.95 -25.68
C ASN A 47 -1.83 -15.44 -25.64
N VAL A 48 -2.87 -14.60 -25.70
CA VAL A 48 -2.74 -13.15 -25.53
C VAL A 48 -2.23 -12.81 -24.12
N ILE A 49 -2.77 -13.44 -23.08
CA ILE A 49 -2.30 -13.25 -21.70
C ILE A 49 -0.84 -13.70 -21.55
N ALA A 50 -0.47 -14.85 -22.13
CA ALA A 50 0.91 -15.35 -22.13
C ALA A 50 1.85 -14.38 -22.88
N ALA A 51 1.46 -13.87 -24.05
CA ALA A 51 2.21 -12.86 -24.78
C ALA A 51 2.37 -11.56 -23.97
N GLY A 52 1.37 -11.15 -23.19
CA GLY A 52 1.48 -10.02 -22.26
C GLY A 52 2.60 -10.18 -21.21
N PHE A 53 2.80 -11.40 -20.69
CA PHE A 53 3.94 -11.69 -19.82
C PHE A 53 5.29 -11.64 -20.55
N LEU A 54 5.30 -11.85 -21.86
CA LEU A 54 6.52 -12.06 -22.66
C LEU A 54 6.87 -10.87 -23.57
N HIS A 55 6.02 -9.86 -23.70
CA HIS A 55 6.15 -8.83 -24.73
C HIS A 55 7.51 -8.12 -24.72
N ASP A 56 8.03 -7.77 -23.53
CA ASP A 56 9.34 -7.13 -23.39
C ASP A 56 10.54 -8.11 -23.46
N THR A 57 10.32 -9.43 -23.55
CA THR A 57 11.43 -10.40 -23.44
C THR A 57 12.41 -10.32 -24.61
N LEU A 58 11.91 -10.15 -25.84
CA LEU A 58 12.77 -10.00 -27.03
C LEU A 58 13.50 -8.65 -27.05
N GLU A 59 12.92 -7.60 -26.46
CA GLU A 59 13.52 -6.27 -26.48
C GLU A 59 14.54 -6.05 -25.36
N ASP A 60 14.20 -6.46 -24.14
CA ASP A 60 14.89 -6.03 -22.92
C ASP A 60 15.72 -7.15 -22.28
N THR A 61 15.78 -8.33 -22.91
CA THR A 61 16.55 -9.47 -22.38
C THR A 61 17.44 -10.10 -23.46
N LYS A 62 18.00 -11.28 -23.17
CA LYS A 62 18.82 -12.07 -24.11
C LYS A 62 18.01 -13.13 -24.85
N VAL A 63 16.70 -13.20 -24.61
CA VAL A 63 15.79 -14.16 -25.24
C VAL A 63 15.69 -13.85 -26.73
N VAL A 64 15.76 -14.88 -27.57
CA VAL A 64 15.60 -14.78 -29.02
C VAL A 64 14.29 -15.43 -29.50
N LYS A 65 13.90 -15.21 -30.77
CA LYS A 65 12.65 -15.74 -31.35
C LYS A 65 12.58 -17.28 -31.22
N GLU A 66 13.71 -17.95 -31.39
CA GLU A 66 13.85 -19.40 -31.25
C GLU A 66 13.57 -19.89 -29.82
N ASP A 67 13.98 -19.13 -28.80
CA ASP A 67 13.68 -19.47 -27.40
C ASP A 67 12.17 -19.46 -27.15
N ILE A 68 11.45 -18.50 -27.73
CA ILE A 68 9.99 -18.43 -27.63
C ILE A 68 9.34 -19.63 -28.33
N LEU A 69 9.73 -19.96 -29.57
CA LEU A 69 9.19 -21.11 -30.30
C LEU A 69 9.50 -22.46 -29.64
N ASN A 70 10.65 -22.58 -28.97
CA ASN A 70 11.02 -23.80 -28.26
C ASN A 70 10.19 -24.01 -26.97
N ASN A 71 9.64 -22.93 -26.40
CA ASN A 71 8.90 -22.97 -25.15
C ASN A 71 7.38 -22.77 -25.33
N PHE A 72 6.96 -22.14 -26.42
CA PHE A 72 5.61 -21.67 -26.71
C PHE A 72 5.25 -21.93 -28.19
N ASN A 73 4.07 -21.49 -28.62
CA ASN A 73 3.58 -21.69 -29.99
C ASN A 73 3.83 -20.46 -30.90
N GLU A 74 3.63 -20.64 -32.21
CA GLU A 74 3.79 -19.58 -33.22
C GLU A 74 2.83 -18.40 -33.00
N ASP A 75 1.63 -18.65 -32.48
CA ASP A 75 0.64 -17.61 -32.19
C ASP A 75 1.16 -16.64 -31.12
N ILE A 76 1.75 -17.14 -30.03
CA ILE A 76 2.39 -16.31 -29.00
C ILE A 76 3.57 -15.52 -29.58
N LEU A 77 4.41 -16.13 -30.42
CA LEU A 77 5.50 -15.40 -31.07
C LEU A 77 4.95 -14.26 -31.96
N SER A 78 3.93 -14.53 -32.78
CA SER A 78 3.30 -13.52 -33.62
C SER A 78 2.81 -12.33 -32.79
N LEU A 79 2.13 -12.62 -31.69
CA LEU A 79 1.59 -11.62 -30.76
C LEU A 79 2.70 -10.74 -30.16
N ILE A 80 3.82 -11.32 -29.74
CA ILE A 80 4.97 -10.57 -29.20
C ILE A 80 5.60 -9.69 -30.29
N LEU A 81 5.76 -10.23 -31.51
CA LEU A 81 6.37 -9.49 -32.61
C LEU A 81 5.53 -8.27 -33.05
N GLY A 82 4.21 -8.32 -32.88
CA GLY A 82 3.33 -7.17 -33.19
C GLY A 82 3.54 -5.93 -32.31
N ASP A 83 4.26 -6.04 -31.19
CA ASP A 83 4.64 -4.91 -30.31
C ASP A 83 6.16 -4.74 -30.18
N THR A 84 6.96 -5.52 -30.93
CA THR A 84 8.43 -5.47 -30.88
C THR A 84 9.00 -4.49 -31.92
N GLU A 85 9.89 -3.59 -31.51
CA GLU A 85 10.63 -2.69 -32.40
C GLU A 85 11.89 -3.38 -32.95
N GLU A 86 11.89 -3.72 -34.25
CA GLU A 86 12.95 -4.52 -34.87
C GLU A 86 14.29 -3.78 -35.04
N ASP A 87 14.28 -2.50 -35.42
CA ASP A 87 15.50 -1.75 -35.73
C ASP A 87 15.84 -0.71 -34.65
N LYS A 88 16.68 -1.11 -33.70
CA LYS A 88 17.19 -0.24 -32.62
C LYS A 88 18.23 0.78 -33.08
N THR A 89 18.66 0.76 -34.36
CA THR A 89 19.56 1.79 -34.91
C THR A 89 18.82 3.09 -35.27
N LEU A 90 17.51 2.99 -35.51
CA LEU A 90 16.65 4.13 -35.81
C LEU A 90 16.45 5.04 -34.59
N SER A 91 16.21 6.32 -34.86
CA SER A 91 15.87 7.28 -33.81
C SER A 91 14.56 6.88 -33.11
N TRP A 92 14.37 7.37 -31.88
CA TRP A 92 13.13 7.11 -31.13
C TRP A 92 11.88 7.55 -31.91
N LYS A 93 11.94 8.70 -32.60
CA LYS A 93 10.82 9.23 -33.38
C LYS A 93 10.48 8.33 -34.57
N GLU A 94 11.49 7.82 -35.26
CA GLU A 94 11.31 6.91 -36.40
C GLU A 94 10.68 5.59 -35.94
N ARG A 95 11.23 4.96 -34.90
CA ARG A 95 10.67 3.72 -34.33
C ARG A 95 9.21 3.90 -33.92
N LYS A 96 8.89 4.97 -33.19
CA LYS A 96 7.50 5.24 -32.79
C LYS A 96 6.58 5.58 -33.95
N THR A 97 7.09 6.18 -35.02
CA THR A 97 6.30 6.43 -36.25
C THR A 97 5.94 5.11 -36.95
N ILE A 98 6.88 4.16 -37.00
CA ILE A 98 6.63 2.80 -37.52
C ILE A 98 5.55 2.12 -36.69
N THR A 99 5.71 2.07 -35.36
CA THR A 99 4.70 1.49 -34.44
C THR A 99 3.31 2.10 -34.65
N ILE A 100 3.21 3.45 -34.77
CA ILE A 100 1.94 4.14 -35.01
C ILE A 100 1.30 3.69 -36.34
N ASN A 101 2.09 3.50 -37.39
CA ASN A 101 1.56 3.13 -38.71
C ASN A 101 1.16 1.65 -38.76
N GLU A 102 1.95 0.76 -38.17
CA GLU A 102 1.68 -0.68 -38.14
C GLU A 102 0.46 -1.01 -37.28
N ALA A 103 0.31 -0.34 -36.13
CA ALA A 103 -0.81 -0.57 -35.20
C ALA A 103 -2.20 -0.40 -35.83
N LYS A 104 -2.31 0.36 -36.93
CA LYS A 104 -3.56 0.55 -37.69
C LYS A 104 -4.08 -0.74 -38.31
N ASN A 105 -3.16 -1.62 -38.73
CA ASN A 105 -3.45 -2.81 -39.53
C ASN A 105 -3.46 -4.10 -38.68
N LEU A 106 -3.10 -4.00 -37.40
CA LEU A 106 -3.12 -5.12 -36.48
C LEU A 106 -4.54 -5.56 -36.16
N ASP A 107 -4.72 -6.86 -35.94
CA ASP A 107 -5.96 -7.37 -35.38
C ASP A 107 -6.13 -6.96 -33.91
N LEU A 108 -7.31 -7.23 -33.36
CA LEU A 108 -7.62 -6.84 -31.99
C LEU A 108 -6.74 -7.55 -30.94
N ARG A 109 -6.27 -8.77 -31.20
CA ARG A 109 -5.45 -9.54 -30.25
C ARG A 109 -4.07 -8.89 -30.08
N HIS A 110 -3.45 -8.47 -31.19
CA HIS A 110 -2.19 -7.73 -31.16
C HIS A 110 -2.38 -6.33 -30.56
N LYS A 111 -3.44 -5.60 -30.98
CA LYS A 111 -3.77 -4.29 -30.40
C LYS A 111 -3.97 -4.36 -28.88
N ALA A 112 -4.57 -5.42 -28.36
CA ALA A 112 -4.80 -5.60 -26.93
C ALA A 112 -3.52 -5.59 -26.11
N ILE A 113 -2.44 -6.20 -26.60
CA ILE A 113 -1.13 -6.22 -25.93
C ILE A 113 -0.56 -4.81 -25.85
N ILE A 114 -0.56 -4.08 -26.98
CA ILE A 114 -0.10 -2.69 -27.05
C ILE A 114 -0.91 -1.81 -26.08
N ILE A 115 -2.24 -1.97 -26.07
CA ILE A 115 -3.14 -1.22 -25.18
C ILE A 115 -2.83 -1.53 -23.71
N ALA A 116 -2.67 -2.80 -23.35
CA ALA A 116 -2.39 -3.21 -21.99
C ALA A 116 -1.01 -2.70 -21.51
N ASP A 117 0.02 -2.76 -22.37
CA ASP A 117 1.33 -2.15 -22.11
C ASP A 117 1.20 -0.63 -21.87
N LYS A 118 0.55 0.10 -22.78
CA LYS A 118 0.41 1.56 -22.65
C LYS A 118 -0.41 1.95 -21.42
N ILE A 119 -1.48 1.22 -21.09
CA ILE A 119 -2.24 1.45 -19.85
C ILE A 119 -1.32 1.26 -18.64
N SER A 120 -0.59 0.13 -18.56
CA SER A 120 0.30 -0.15 -17.44
C SER A 120 1.36 0.94 -17.24
N ASN A 121 1.97 1.40 -18.33
CA ASN A 121 2.97 2.45 -18.32
C ASN A 121 2.41 3.83 -17.96
N LEU A 122 1.24 4.20 -18.49
CA LEU A 122 0.59 5.48 -18.16
C LEU A 122 0.08 5.51 -16.72
N GLU A 123 -0.44 4.39 -16.19
CA GLU A 123 -0.83 4.31 -14.78
C GLU A 123 0.36 4.45 -13.84
N ASP A 124 1.47 3.77 -14.13
CA ASP A 124 2.72 3.94 -13.37
C ASP A 124 3.22 5.39 -13.44
N MET A 125 3.14 6.04 -14.62
CA MET A 125 3.51 7.44 -14.81
C MET A 125 2.62 8.38 -13.98
N LEU A 126 1.30 8.17 -13.99
CA LEU A 126 0.35 8.98 -13.25
C LEU A 126 0.54 8.85 -11.74
N ILE A 127 0.70 7.62 -11.25
CA ILE A 127 1.01 7.34 -9.84
C ILE A 127 2.31 8.05 -9.45
N TYR A 128 3.35 7.96 -10.29
CA TYR A 128 4.63 8.62 -10.05
C TYR A 128 4.50 10.15 -9.97
N PHE A 129 3.84 10.79 -10.93
CA PHE A 129 3.60 12.24 -10.90
C PHE A 129 2.79 12.68 -9.70
N ASN A 130 1.75 11.93 -9.33
CA ASN A 130 0.92 12.25 -8.18
C ASN A 130 1.68 12.09 -6.85
N LYS A 131 2.61 11.11 -6.74
CA LYS A 131 3.54 11.00 -5.60
C LYS A 131 4.52 12.17 -5.50
N LEU A 132 4.98 12.71 -6.64
CA LEU A 132 5.83 13.92 -6.66
C LEU A 132 5.03 15.21 -6.39
N GLY A 133 3.73 15.20 -6.67
CA GLY A 133 2.87 16.38 -6.63
C GLY A 133 3.03 17.28 -7.85
N THR A 134 3.77 16.84 -8.88
CA THR A 134 4.01 17.58 -10.12
C THR A 134 4.21 16.62 -11.30
N LYS A 135 3.83 17.06 -12.50
CA LYS A 135 4.04 16.33 -13.76
C LYS A 135 5.41 16.68 -14.35
N ASP A 136 6.46 16.13 -13.76
CA ASP A 136 7.83 16.37 -14.21
C ASP A 136 8.25 15.36 -15.29
N PHE A 137 8.19 15.77 -16.55
CA PHE A 137 8.59 14.92 -17.68
C PHE A 137 10.11 14.82 -17.88
N SER A 138 10.93 15.55 -17.11
CA SER A 138 12.40 15.50 -17.25
C SER A 138 13.00 14.15 -16.87
N VAL A 139 12.26 13.33 -16.11
CA VAL A 139 12.65 11.96 -15.73
C VAL A 139 12.58 10.96 -16.89
N PHE A 140 11.95 11.34 -18.00
CA PHE A 140 11.86 10.52 -19.21
C PHE A 140 12.86 11.00 -20.24
N ASN A 141 13.46 10.05 -20.98
CA ASN A 141 14.41 10.37 -22.06
C ASN A 141 13.83 11.31 -23.13
N GLN A 142 12.50 11.24 -23.33
CA GLN A 142 11.77 12.12 -24.24
C GLN A 142 10.86 13.04 -23.45
N GLY A 143 10.91 14.33 -23.76
CA GLY A 143 10.11 15.34 -23.08
C GLY A 143 8.61 15.26 -23.39
N PHE A 144 7.84 16.11 -22.70
CA PHE A 144 6.38 16.16 -22.77
C PHE A 144 5.79 16.13 -24.19
N LYS A 145 6.32 16.95 -25.11
CA LYS A 145 5.77 17.08 -26.47
C LYS A 145 5.85 15.78 -27.27
N GLU A 146 6.98 15.08 -27.17
CA GLU A 146 7.21 13.84 -27.91
C GLU A 146 6.40 12.68 -27.34
N GLN A 147 6.33 12.57 -26.00
CA GLN A 147 5.46 11.59 -25.33
C GLN A 147 3.99 11.82 -25.69
N LYS A 148 3.51 13.07 -25.62
CA LYS A 148 2.14 13.42 -25.99
C LYS A 148 1.83 13.03 -27.43
N TRP A 149 2.70 13.43 -28.37
CA TRP A 149 2.54 13.08 -29.77
C TRP A 149 2.42 11.56 -29.96
N TYR A 150 3.29 10.78 -29.32
CA TYR A 150 3.30 9.32 -29.48
C TYR A 150 1.99 8.69 -28.97
N PHE A 151 1.60 8.97 -27.72
CA PHE A 151 0.42 8.33 -27.13
C PHE A 151 -0.88 8.77 -27.83
N GLU A 152 -1.02 10.04 -28.22
CA GLU A 152 -2.22 10.51 -28.93
C GLU A 152 -2.36 9.88 -30.32
N ASN A 153 -1.27 9.80 -31.10
CA ASN A 153 -1.32 9.21 -32.43
C ASN A 153 -1.46 7.68 -32.38
N LEU A 154 -0.79 7.03 -31.42
CA LEU A 154 -0.94 5.59 -31.23
C LEU A 154 -2.38 5.23 -30.86
N TYR A 155 -3.03 6.00 -29.98
CA TYR A 155 -4.44 5.79 -29.65
C TYR A 155 -5.33 5.85 -30.90
N GLN A 156 -5.15 6.85 -31.77
CA GLN A 156 -5.92 6.97 -33.02
C GLN A 156 -5.72 5.76 -33.94
N SER A 157 -4.49 5.22 -34.00
CA SER A 157 -4.22 4.01 -34.77
C SER A 157 -4.89 2.76 -34.18
N LEU A 158 -4.87 2.62 -32.84
CA LEU A 158 -5.41 1.45 -32.15
C LEU A 158 -6.93 1.35 -32.26
N ILE A 159 -7.66 2.47 -32.28
CA ILE A 159 -9.13 2.49 -32.42
C ILE A 159 -9.62 2.28 -33.85
N LEU A 160 -8.73 2.39 -34.85
CA LEU A 160 -9.13 2.29 -36.24
C LEU A 160 -9.71 0.89 -36.53
N ASN A 161 -10.90 0.85 -37.14
CA ASN A 161 -11.68 -0.36 -37.42
C ASN A 161 -12.11 -1.16 -36.17
N GLU A 162 -12.11 -0.54 -34.99
CA GLU A 162 -12.54 -1.15 -33.73
C GLU A 162 -13.70 -0.37 -33.11
N ASP A 163 -14.41 -0.99 -32.16
CA ASP A 163 -15.40 -0.28 -31.34
C ASP A 163 -14.70 0.48 -30.20
N GLU A 164 -14.57 1.80 -30.36
CA GLU A 164 -13.97 2.70 -29.36
C GLU A 164 -14.73 2.74 -28.02
N ASN A 165 -15.97 2.21 -27.97
CA ASN A 165 -16.75 2.18 -26.74
C ASN A 165 -16.32 1.11 -25.74
N LYS A 166 -15.46 0.18 -26.13
CA LYS A 166 -14.94 -0.85 -25.24
C LYS A 166 -14.12 -0.23 -24.10
N GLU A 167 -14.21 -0.84 -22.91
CA GLU A 167 -13.69 -0.26 -21.67
C GLU A 167 -12.18 0.00 -21.71
N TYR A 168 -11.39 -0.86 -22.36
CA TYR A 168 -9.94 -0.70 -22.46
C TYR A 168 -9.53 0.51 -23.31
N PHE A 169 -10.27 0.84 -24.37
CA PHE A 169 -10.03 2.07 -25.15
C PHE A 169 -10.39 3.30 -24.33
N LYS A 170 -11.54 3.30 -23.65
CA LYS A 170 -11.95 4.39 -22.74
C LYS A 170 -10.93 4.62 -21.64
N ARG A 171 -10.43 3.56 -21.00
CA ARG A 171 -9.39 3.63 -19.96
C ARG A 171 -8.10 4.23 -20.49
N LEU A 172 -7.60 3.75 -21.64
CA LEU A 172 -6.40 4.29 -22.28
C LEU A 172 -6.59 5.79 -22.62
N LYS A 173 -7.73 6.16 -23.21
CA LYS A 173 -8.04 7.56 -23.55
C LYS A 173 -8.09 8.45 -22.31
N SER A 174 -8.72 7.99 -21.24
CA SER A 174 -8.81 8.73 -19.97
C SER A 174 -7.41 9.01 -19.41
N LEU A 175 -6.52 8.03 -19.40
CA LEU A 175 -5.14 8.19 -18.92
C LEU A 175 -4.36 9.19 -19.78
N ILE A 176 -4.48 9.11 -21.11
CA ILE A 176 -3.85 10.06 -22.03
C ILE A 176 -4.36 11.48 -21.76
N ASP A 177 -5.66 11.65 -21.59
CA ASP A 177 -6.27 12.96 -21.36
C ASP A 177 -5.89 13.55 -20.00
N GLU A 178 -5.86 12.73 -18.95
CA GLU A 178 -5.44 13.15 -17.61
C GLU A 178 -3.98 13.58 -17.59
N ILE A 179 -3.09 12.80 -18.22
CA ILE A 179 -1.65 13.07 -18.22
C ILE A 179 -1.31 14.26 -19.13
N PHE A 180 -1.76 14.26 -20.38
CA PHE A 180 -1.28 15.16 -21.44
C PHE A 180 -2.21 16.32 -21.79
N ASN A 181 -3.50 16.24 -21.45
CA ASN A 181 -4.50 17.25 -21.79
C ASN A 181 -5.03 18.02 -20.58
N ASN A 182 -4.48 17.77 -19.38
CA ASN A 182 -4.87 18.40 -18.13
C ASN A 182 -6.39 18.34 -17.87
N LYS A 183 -7.06 17.27 -18.34
CA LYS A 183 -8.47 17.01 -18.02
C LYS A 183 -8.62 16.36 -16.65
N GLU A 184 -7.90 16.88 -15.65
CA GLU A 184 -8.15 16.50 -14.26
C GLU A 184 -9.45 17.18 -13.81
N ASP A 185 -10.28 16.47 -13.05
CA ASP A 185 -11.43 17.10 -12.40
C ASP A 185 -10.93 18.09 -11.34
N GLU A 186 -10.93 19.37 -11.69
CA GLU A 186 -10.48 20.42 -10.78
C GLU A 186 -11.52 20.82 -9.73
N PHE A 187 -12.71 20.20 -9.70
CA PHE A 187 -13.75 20.52 -8.72
C PHE A 187 -13.22 20.38 -7.28
N LEU A 188 -12.53 19.27 -6.98
CA LEU A 188 -11.94 19.05 -5.67
C LEU A 188 -10.92 20.14 -5.33
N LYS A 189 -9.98 20.41 -6.23
CA LYS A 189 -8.92 21.40 -6.02
C LYS A 189 -9.47 22.82 -5.86
N ASN A 190 -10.28 23.27 -6.81
CA ASN A 190 -10.68 24.68 -6.93
C ASN A 190 -11.90 25.03 -6.06
N THR A 191 -12.71 24.03 -5.66
CA THR A 191 -13.92 24.24 -4.85
C THR A 191 -13.75 23.71 -3.44
N ILE A 192 -13.42 22.43 -3.28
CA ILE A 192 -13.37 21.78 -1.95
C ILE A 192 -12.11 22.19 -1.18
N PHE A 193 -10.97 22.24 -1.86
CA PHE A 193 -9.66 22.58 -1.29
C PHE A 193 -9.23 24.02 -1.60
N LYS A 194 -10.18 24.90 -1.91
CA LYS A 194 -9.90 26.32 -2.12
C LYS A 194 -9.17 26.91 -0.91
N ASN A 195 -8.02 27.56 -1.12
CA ASN A 195 -7.12 28.08 -0.09
C ASN A 195 -6.45 27.00 0.80
N LYS A 196 -6.46 25.74 0.37
CA LYS A 196 -5.81 24.58 1.02
C LYS A 196 -5.05 23.75 0.00
N GLU A 197 -4.41 24.40 -0.97
CA GLU A 197 -3.76 23.78 -2.11
C GLU A 197 -2.65 22.83 -1.69
N GLN A 198 -1.89 23.18 -0.64
CA GLN A 198 -0.86 22.29 -0.10
C GLN A 198 -1.47 21.02 0.53
N GLU A 199 -2.60 21.13 1.22
CA GLU A 199 -3.29 19.97 1.77
C GLU A 199 -3.82 19.07 0.66
N TYR A 200 -4.37 19.66 -0.42
CA TYR A 200 -4.80 18.92 -1.60
C TYR A 200 -3.65 18.10 -2.19
N ILE A 201 -2.46 18.71 -2.34
CA ILE A 201 -1.28 18.02 -2.85
C ILE A 201 -0.90 16.84 -1.96
N GLU A 202 -0.85 17.00 -0.64
CA GLU A 202 -0.49 15.89 0.27
C GLU A 202 -1.55 14.77 0.25
N VAL A 203 -2.84 15.11 0.20
CA VAL A 203 -3.91 14.10 0.07
C VAL A 203 -3.83 13.37 -1.27
N LYS A 204 -3.50 14.07 -2.36
CA LYS A 204 -3.29 13.46 -3.68
C LYS A 204 -2.10 12.51 -3.69
N LYS A 205 -1.00 12.86 -2.99
CA LYS A 205 0.15 11.97 -2.78
C LYS A 205 -0.24 10.72 -2.00
N LEU A 206 -1.03 10.85 -0.93
CA LEU A 206 -1.54 9.71 -0.17
C LEU A 206 -2.38 8.79 -1.04
N ASP A 207 -3.29 9.35 -1.84
CA ASP A 207 -4.14 8.57 -2.74
C ASP A 207 -3.26 7.80 -3.75
N ALA A 208 -2.27 8.45 -4.37
CA ALA A 208 -1.34 7.79 -5.28
C ALA A 208 -0.56 6.63 -4.64
N LYS A 209 -0.07 6.79 -3.40
CA LYS A 209 0.59 5.70 -2.65
C LYS A 209 -0.37 4.54 -2.37
N LYS A 210 -1.63 4.83 -2.05
CA LYS A 210 -2.67 3.80 -1.85
C LYS A 210 -3.01 3.07 -3.16
N TRP A 211 -3.11 3.78 -4.28
CA TRP A 211 -3.31 3.19 -5.60
C TRP A 211 -2.17 2.26 -6.00
N GLU A 212 -0.92 2.65 -5.72
CA GLU A 212 0.24 1.78 -5.92
C GLU A 212 0.11 0.48 -5.11
N LEU A 213 -0.21 0.57 -3.82
CA LEU A 213 -0.40 -0.61 -2.97
C LEU A 213 -1.56 -1.50 -3.46
N ALA A 214 -2.68 -0.91 -3.88
CA ALA A 214 -3.81 -1.65 -4.44
C ALA A 214 -3.39 -2.42 -5.70
N LYS A 215 -2.58 -1.77 -6.57
CA LYS A 215 -1.99 -2.42 -7.74
C LYS A 215 -1.10 -3.59 -7.33
N LEU A 216 -0.20 -3.43 -6.36
CA LEU A 216 0.66 -4.52 -5.89
C LEU A 216 -0.15 -5.70 -5.34
N LYS A 217 -1.15 -5.44 -4.49
CA LYS A 217 -2.05 -6.47 -3.93
C LYS A 217 -2.87 -7.22 -4.98
N ARG A 218 -3.28 -6.53 -6.05
CA ARG A 218 -4.00 -7.17 -7.15
C ARG A 218 -3.11 -8.16 -7.91
N LEU A 219 -1.81 -7.86 -8.02
CA LEU A 219 -0.87 -8.62 -8.84
C LEU A 219 -0.15 -9.73 -8.07
N PHE A 220 0.01 -9.55 -6.75
CA PHE A 220 0.74 -10.46 -5.88
C PHE A 220 -0.07 -10.75 -4.63
N ASP A 221 0.01 -11.99 -4.17
CA ASP A 221 -0.49 -12.36 -2.86
C ASP A 221 0.42 -11.74 -1.80
N ILE A 222 -0.11 -10.77 -1.06
CA ILE A 222 0.61 -9.96 -0.06
C ILE A 222 -0.13 -10.11 1.25
N GLU A 223 0.60 -10.52 2.28
CA GLU A 223 0.06 -10.81 3.61
C GLU A 223 -0.70 -9.60 4.21
N PRO A 224 -1.67 -9.79 5.11
CA PRO A 224 -2.40 -8.69 5.77
C PRO A 224 -1.44 -7.75 6.50
N TYR A 225 -1.59 -6.43 6.33
CA TYR A 225 -0.73 -5.42 6.97
C TYR A 225 -1.33 -4.90 8.28
N THR A 226 -0.62 -5.09 9.37
CA THR A 226 -1.09 -4.89 10.74
C THR A 226 -0.55 -3.59 11.34
N ILE A 227 -1.46 -2.73 11.81
CA ILE A 227 -1.14 -1.38 12.28
C ILE A 227 -1.70 -1.21 13.69
N GLU A 228 -0.83 -1.19 14.70
CA GLU A 228 -1.26 -0.87 16.06
C GLU A 228 -1.23 0.63 16.31
N PHE A 229 -2.33 1.18 16.84
CA PHE A 229 -2.38 2.54 17.35
C PHE A 229 -2.42 2.53 18.87
N THR A 230 -1.42 3.16 19.48
CA THR A 230 -1.35 3.41 20.92
C THR A 230 -1.24 4.91 21.17
N GLY A 231 -1.44 5.33 22.42
CA GLY A 231 -1.17 6.71 22.77
C GLY A 231 -1.85 7.20 24.03
N THR A 232 -1.46 8.40 24.43
CA THR A 232 -2.09 9.15 25.51
C THR A 232 -3.61 9.24 25.23
N PRO A 233 -4.48 9.17 26.25
CA PRO A 233 -5.90 9.46 26.06
C PRO A 233 -6.11 10.84 25.40
N ARG A 234 -7.20 10.98 24.62
CA ARG A 234 -7.57 12.24 23.94
C ARG A 234 -6.52 12.79 22.95
N THR A 235 -5.79 11.90 22.29
CA THR A 235 -4.86 12.23 21.17
C THR A 235 -5.51 12.27 19.79
N GLY A 236 -6.80 11.96 19.69
CA GLY A 236 -7.51 11.88 18.39
C GLY A 236 -7.36 10.54 17.66
N LYS A 237 -6.85 9.52 18.35
CA LYS A 237 -6.60 8.17 17.82
C LYS A 237 -7.82 7.52 17.16
N THR A 238 -8.97 7.46 17.83
CA THR A 238 -10.18 6.79 17.30
C THR A 238 -10.61 7.40 15.97
N THR A 239 -10.62 8.73 15.86
CA THR A 239 -10.92 9.42 14.60
C THR A 239 -9.88 9.12 13.52
N LEU A 240 -8.59 9.05 13.87
CA LEU A 240 -7.53 8.70 12.94
C LEU A 240 -7.72 7.28 12.38
N ILE A 241 -7.99 6.31 13.25
CA ILE A 241 -8.27 4.92 12.86
C ILE A 241 -9.46 4.88 11.89
N ASN A 242 -10.56 5.57 12.21
CA ASN A 242 -11.75 5.59 11.35
C ASN A 242 -11.48 6.26 9.99
N ASN A 243 -10.73 7.38 9.98
CA ASN A 243 -10.34 8.03 8.72
C ASN A 243 -9.48 7.11 7.85
N LEU A 244 -8.55 6.35 8.45
CA LEU A 244 -7.72 5.38 7.73
C LEU A 244 -8.53 4.17 7.25
N TYR A 245 -9.47 3.69 8.06
CA TYR A 245 -10.40 2.64 7.67
C TYR A 245 -11.17 3.05 6.41
N ASP A 246 -11.78 4.23 6.40
CA ASP A 246 -12.49 4.76 5.24
C ASP A 246 -11.55 4.96 4.04
N PHE A 247 -10.34 5.46 4.29
CA PHE A 247 -9.33 5.67 3.26
C PHE A 247 -8.96 4.38 2.52
N PHE A 248 -8.69 3.29 3.26
CA PHE A 248 -8.39 1.98 2.69
C PHE A 248 -9.62 1.32 2.06
N LYS A 249 -10.81 1.40 2.69
CA LYS A 249 -12.05 0.88 2.10
C LYS A 249 -12.39 1.53 0.76
N LYS A 250 -12.20 2.85 0.63
CA LYS A 250 -12.36 3.56 -0.66
C LYS A 250 -11.35 3.12 -1.72
N GLY A 251 -10.17 2.65 -1.30
CA GLY A 251 -9.21 1.97 -2.16
C GLY A 251 -9.52 0.50 -2.44
N LYS A 252 -10.70 0.01 -2.03
CA LYS A 252 -11.14 -1.38 -2.16
C LYS A 252 -10.31 -2.42 -1.38
N PHE A 253 -9.59 -1.99 -0.35
CA PHE A 253 -8.90 -2.91 0.56
C PHE A 253 -9.90 -3.60 1.49
N LYS A 254 -9.70 -4.89 1.72
CA LYS A 254 -10.37 -5.67 2.78
C LYS A 254 -9.80 -5.24 4.14
N THR A 255 -10.35 -4.18 4.72
CA THR A 255 -9.86 -3.64 6.00
C THR A 255 -10.77 -4.02 7.17
N SER A 256 -10.18 -4.27 8.35
CA SER A 256 -10.90 -4.40 9.63
C SER A 256 -10.33 -3.46 10.70
N ILE A 257 -11.13 -3.24 11.76
CA ILE A 257 -10.70 -2.57 12.99
C ILE A 257 -10.81 -3.60 14.12
N LEU A 258 -9.70 -3.89 14.78
CA LEU A 258 -9.67 -4.64 16.03
C LEU A 258 -9.73 -3.66 17.20
N GLU A 259 -10.86 -3.64 17.90
CA GLU A 259 -11.12 -2.71 19.01
C GLU A 259 -10.30 -3.02 20.27
N GLU A 260 -10.12 -2.03 21.14
CA GLU A 260 -9.41 -2.18 22.40
C GLU A 260 -10.05 -3.28 23.27
N PHE A 261 -9.29 -4.34 23.52
CA PHE A 261 -9.77 -5.50 24.27
C PHE A 261 -10.38 -5.11 25.63
N THR A 262 -9.73 -4.23 26.39
CA THR A 262 -10.15 -3.84 27.75
C THR A 262 -11.39 -2.94 27.79
N THR A 263 -11.80 -2.36 26.66
CA THR A 263 -13.05 -1.58 26.58
C THR A 263 -14.22 -2.41 26.07
N SER A 264 -13.93 -3.57 25.44
CA SER A 264 -14.92 -4.47 24.86
C SER A 264 -15.95 -4.99 25.86
N LYS A 265 -17.16 -5.25 25.36
CA LYS A 265 -18.23 -5.88 26.14
C LYS A 265 -17.83 -7.27 26.62
N ARG A 266 -17.19 -8.07 25.75
CA ARG A 266 -16.67 -9.41 26.05
C ARG A 266 -15.74 -9.39 27.26
N TYR A 267 -14.80 -8.44 27.31
CA TYR A 267 -13.91 -8.31 28.45
C TYR A 267 -14.67 -7.95 29.74
N LYS A 268 -15.47 -6.89 29.71
CA LYS A 268 -16.15 -6.37 30.91
C LYS A 268 -17.13 -7.36 31.54
N GLU A 269 -17.86 -8.10 30.71
CA GLU A 269 -18.94 -8.97 31.18
C GLU A 269 -18.52 -10.43 31.38
N GLN A 270 -17.55 -10.94 30.61
CA GLN A 270 -17.24 -12.38 30.59
C GLN A 270 -15.85 -12.73 31.13
N ILE A 271 -14.85 -11.89 30.88
CA ILE A 271 -13.44 -12.19 31.17
C ILE A 271 -13.00 -11.56 32.49
N TYR A 272 -13.23 -10.26 32.66
CA TYR A 272 -12.81 -9.52 33.86
C TYR A 272 -13.37 -10.10 35.17
N PRO A 273 -14.66 -10.50 35.27
CA PRO A 273 -15.17 -11.13 36.49
C PRO A 273 -14.45 -12.43 36.87
N LYS A 274 -14.06 -13.24 35.87
CA LYS A 274 -13.31 -14.49 36.10
C LYS A 274 -11.89 -14.19 36.58
N LEU A 275 -11.18 -13.31 35.86
CA LEU A 275 -9.82 -12.90 36.21
C LEU A 275 -9.73 -12.27 37.60
N LYS A 276 -10.71 -11.46 37.99
CA LYS A 276 -10.77 -10.83 39.32
C LYS A 276 -10.91 -11.86 40.45
N ASN A 277 -11.63 -12.96 40.21
CA ASN A 277 -11.89 -13.98 41.22
C ASN A 277 -10.78 -15.05 41.30
N GLU A 278 -10.25 -15.48 40.15
CA GLU A 278 -9.25 -16.56 40.05
C GLU A 278 -7.80 -16.06 40.15
N TYR A 279 -7.54 -14.79 39.79
CA TYR A 279 -6.19 -14.26 39.57
C TYR A 279 -5.99 -12.88 40.19
N LYS A 280 -6.29 -12.72 41.50
CA LYS A 280 -6.19 -11.43 42.23
C LYS A 280 -4.90 -10.63 41.98
N ASN A 281 -3.78 -11.29 41.65
CA ASN A 281 -2.47 -10.68 41.39
C ASN A 281 -1.97 -10.79 39.94
N VAL A 282 -2.67 -11.48 39.02
CA VAL A 282 -2.12 -11.93 37.71
C VAL A 282 -2.92 -11.36 36.51
N VAL A 283 -3.90 -10.48 36.76
CA VAL A 283 -4.76 -9.89 35.71
C VAL A 283 -3.94 -9.24 34.59
N ASN A 284 -2.85 -8.53 34.93
CA ASN A 284 -2.03 -7.82 33.95
C ASN A 284 -1.16 -8.74 33.08
N THR A 285 -0.87 -9.95 33.53
CA THR A 285 -0.07 -10.94 32.79
C THR A 285 -0.94 -11.93 32.00
N GLU A 286 -2.22 -12.09 32.35
CA GLU A 286 -3.19 -12.91 31.60
C GLU A 286 -3.88 -12.16 30.45
N ILE A 287 -4.20 -10.86 30.61
CA ILE A 287 -4.86 -10.06 29.55
C ILE A 287 -4.16 -10.16 28.18
N PRO A 288 -2.82 -10.05 28.08
CA PRO A 288 -2.14 -10.08 26.79
C PRO A 288 -2.30 -11.39 26.03
N LYS A 289 -2.60 -12.51 26.70
CA LYS A 289 -2.91 -13.79 26.04
C LYS A 289 -4.22 -13.71 25.26
N TYR A 290 -5.23 -13.04 25.81
CA TYR A 290 -6.49 -12.80 25.10
C TYR A 290 -6.31 -11.81 23.95
N VAL A 291 -5.52 -10.75 24.15
CA VAL A 291 -5.17 -9.78 23.10
C VAL A 291 -4.43 -10.46 21.95
N LEU A 292 -3.45 -11.32 22.26
CA LEU A 292 -2.71 -12.12 21.28
C LEU A 292 -3.65 -13.02 20.48
N LYS A 293 -4.54 -13.73 21.16
CA LYS A 293 -5.52 -14.61 20.51
C LYS A 293 -6.43 -13.83 19.54
N ASP A 294 -6.97 -12.69 19.97
CA ASP A 294 -7.81 -11.87 19.10
C ASP A 294 -7.05 -11.35 17.87
N LEU A 295 -5.78 -10.97 18.06
CA LEU A 295 -4.91 -10.56 16.96
C LEU A 295 -4.63 -11.70 15.97
N GLU A 296 -4.33 -12.91 16.47
CA GLU A 296 -4.09 -14.09 15.64
C GLU A 296 -5.33 -14.50 14.84
N GLU A 297 -6.51 -14.48 15.47
CA GLU A 297 -7.79 -14.74 14.81
C GLU A 297 -8.10 -13.70 13.72
N GLU A 298 -7.73 -12.42 13.94
CA GLU A 298 -7.92 -11.36 12.95
C GLU A 298 -6.96 -11.51 11.76
N ILE A 299 -5.69 -11.84 12.00
CA ILE A 299 -4.66 -12.05 10.96
C ILE A 299 -5.02 -13.22 10.05
N GLN A 300 -5.67 -14.26 10.57
CA GLN A 300 -6.08 -15.43 9.78
C GLN A 300 -7.24 -15.15 8.81
N LYS A 301 -7.89 -13.99 8.91
CA LYS A 301 -8.96 -13.60 7.98
C LYS A 301 -8.35 -13.16 6.64
N ASP A 302 -9.14 -13.31 5.58
CA ASP A 302 -8.82 -12.79 4.24
C ASP A 302 -8.97 -11.25 4.23
N LEU A 303 -7.97 -10.58 4.79
CA LEU A 303 -7.87 -9.14 4.96
C LEU A 303 -6.60 -8.59 4.33
N ASP A 304 -6.67 -7.33 3.92
CA ASP A 304 -5.51 -6.61 3.40
C ASP A 304 -4.84 -5.75 4.46
N VAL A 305 -5.63 -5.14 5.35
CA VAL A 305 -5.16 -4.20 6.37
C VAL A 305 -5.94 -4.42 7.66
N ILE A 306 -5.24 -4.50 8.78
CA ILE A 306 -5.81 -4.64 10.12
C ILE A 306 -5.40 -3.42 10.94
N LEU A 307 -6.37 -2.60 11.30
CA LEU A 307 -6.15 -1.43 12.16
C LEU A 307 -6.48 -1.82 13.59
N ILE A 308 -5.57 -1.64 14.54
CA ILE A 308 -5.75 -2.13 15.89
C ILE A 308 -5.76 -0.96 16.87
N ASP A 309 -6.83 -0.80 17.64
CA ASP A 309 -6.93 0.20 18.69
C ASP A 309 -6.40 -0.38 20.01
N ARG A 310 -5.11 -0.17 20.31
CA ARG A 310 -4.35 -0.75 21.44
C ARG A 310 -4.29 -2.29 21.44
N SER A 311 -3.08 -2.82 21.35
CA SER A 311 -2.81 -4.26 21.40
C SER A 311 -1.62 -4.57 22.31
N LEU A 312 -0.79 -5.54 21.91
CA LEU A 312 0.34 -6.04 22.67
C LEU A 312 1.36 -4.94 23.00
N PHE A 313 1.64 -4.01 22.09
CA PHE A 313 2.56 -2.91 22.38
C PHE A 313 1.99 -2.01 23.48
N ASP A 314 0.72 -1.64 23.39
CA ASP A 314 0.03 -0.87 24.42
C ASP A 314 0.04 -1.60 25.78
N ARG A 315 -0.11 -2.93 25.81
CA ARG A 315 0.02 -3.72 27.05
C ARG A 315 1.41 -3.62 27.67
N ILE A 316 2.47 -3.60 26.87
CA ILE A 316 3.84 -3.39 27.38
C ILE A 316 3.96 -2.02 28.07
N ILE A 317 3.31 -0.97 27.57
CA ILE A 317 3.28 0.35 28.24
C ILE A 317 2.66 0.24 29.63
N TRP A 318 1.51 -0.42 29.75
CA TRP A 318 0.83 -0.60 31.05
C TRP A 318 1.64 -1.44 32.03
N VAL A 319 2.32 -2.48 31.54
CA VAL A 319 3.18 -3.32 32.36
C VAL A 319 4.45 -2.57 32.79
N ASN A 320 5.05 -1.75 31.92
CA ASN A 320 6.14 -0.85 32.29
C ASN A 320 5.70 0.13 33.39
N ARG A 321 4.51 0.72 33.26
CA ARG A 321 3.94 1.59 34.30
C ARG A 321 3.76 0.86 35.63
N LEU A 322 3.25 -0.37 35.60
CA LEU A 322 3.07 -1.18 36.80
C LEU A 322 4.41 -1.47 37.49
N TYR A 323 5.43 -1.83 36.72
CA TYR A 323 6.79 -2.04 37.21
C TYR A 323 7.37 -0.77 37.86
N LEU A 324 7.25 0.39 37.21
CA LEU A 324 7.71 1.67 37.75
C LEU A 324 7.02 2.07 39.07
N LYS A 325 5.81 1.56 39.32
CA LYS A 325 5.07 1.76 40.58
C LYS A 325 5.30 0.65 41.60
N ASN A 326 6.34 -0.17 41.43
CA ASN A 326 6.68 -1.32 42.28
C ASN A 326 5.54 -2.36 42.37
N GLY A 327 4.67 -2.41 41.36
CA GLY A 327 3.54 -3.35 41.30
C GLY A 327 3.87 -4.70 40.64
N MET A 328 5.10 -4.87 40.16
CA MET A 328 5.60 -6.08 39.50
C MET A 328 7.09 -6.26 39.85
N LYS A 329 7.52 -7.50 40.08
CA LYS A 329 8.94 -7.82 40.35
C LYS A 329 9.79 -7.67 39.09
N GLU A 330 11.08 -7.40 39.24
CA GLU A 330 11.99 -7.21 38.11
C GLU A 330 12.09 -8.47 37.21
N ASP A 331 12.20 -9.66 37.80
CA ASP A 331 12.26 -10.91 37.02
C ASP A 331 10.98 -11.16 36.23
N GLU A 332 9.81 -10.94 36.85
CA GLU A 332 8.51 -11.06 36.19
C GLU A 332 8.35 -10.06 35.04
N TYR A 333 8.85 -8.83 35.23
CA TYR A 333 8.87 -7.82 34.19
C TYR A 333 9.77 -8.21 33.01
N LYS A 334 10.97 -8.74 33.27
CA LYS A 334 11.88 -9.23 32.24
C LYS A 334 11.28 -10.41 31.46
N ASP A 335 10.69 -11.38 32.16
CA ASP A 335 10.03 -12.54 31.54
C ASP A 335 8.87 -12.11 30.64
N TYR A 336 8.09 -11.12 31.08
CA TYR A 336 7.03 -10.52 30.28
C TYR A 336 7.59 -9.91 28.99
N LEU A 337 8.63 -9.07 29.08
CA LEU A 337 9.23 -8.45 27.90
C LEU A 337 9.82 -9.48 26.93
N ASN A 338 10.53 -10.49 27.45
CA ASN A 338 11.10 -11.57 26.65
C ASN A 338 10.03 -12.37 25.90
N THR A 339 8.81 -12.44 26.44
CA THR A 339 7.68 -13.10 25.79
C THR A 339 7.02 -12.23 24.73
N TYR A 340 6.69 -10.97 25.07
CA TYR A 340 5.78 -10.17 24.23
C TYR A 340 6.48 -9.24 23.24
N ILE A 341 7.74 -8.82 23.47
CA ILE A 341 8.49 -8.03 22.47
C ILE A 341 8.66 -8.81 21.15
N PRO A 342 9.09 -10.09 21.15
CA PRO A 342 9.18 -10.87 19.92
C PRO A 342 7.84 -11.00 19.19
N LEU A 343 6.74 -11.18 19.93
CA LEU A 343 5.39 -11.31 19.35
C LEU A 343 4.92 -10.02 18.69
N VAL A 344 5.19 -8.85 19.30
CA VAL A 344 4.94 -7.55 18.64
C VAL A 344 5.79 -7.44 17.37
N ASN A 345 7.04 -7.87 17.42
CA ASN A 345 7.92 -7.82 16.25
C ASN A 345 7.49 -8.77 15.13
N GLU A 346 6.89 -9.90 15.45
CA GLU A 346 6.41 -10.86 14.45
C GLU A 346 5.05 -10.45 13.86
N LYS A 347 4.10 -10.04 14.71
CA LYS A 347 2.68 -9.96 14.36
C LYS A 347 2.17 -8.55 14.07
N ILE A 348 2.96 -7.51 14.36
CA ILE A 348 2.59 -6.12 14.11
C ILE A 348 3.62 -5.52 13.16
N ASP A 349 3.18 -5.08 11.98
CA ASP A 349 4.07 -4.50 10.96
C ASP A 349 4.53 -3.10 11.35
N ILE A 350 3.65 -2.29 11.96
CA ILE A 350 3.96 -0.92 12.40
C ILE A 350 3.15 -0.53 13.63
N VAL A 351 3.78 0.20 14.55
CA VAL A 351 3.11 0.81 15.70
C VAL A 351 3.14 2.34 15.56
N ILE A 352 1.96 2.95 15.61
CA ILE A 352 1.77 4.40 15.64
C ILE A 352 1.44 4.82 17.08
N ALA A 353 2.40 5.47 17.73
CA ALA A 353 2.24 6.02 19.06
C ALA A 353 1.88 7.50 18.98
N LEU A 354 0.70 7.89 19.46
CA LEU A 354 0.28 9.29 19.56
C LEU A 354 0.50 9.79 20.99
N LYS A 355 1.22 10.90 21.13
CA LYS A 355 1.48 11.53 22.43
C LYS A 355 0.85 12.92 22.50
N THR A 356 0.40 13.32 23.68
CA THR A 356 0.09 14.72 23.99
C THR A 356 0.46 14.99 25.44
N ASP A 357 0.74 16.24 25.79
CA ASP A 357 0.91 16.62 27.20
C ASP A 357 -0.41 16.49 28.00
N ALA A 358 -0.27 16.40 29.32
CA ALA A 358 -1.39 16.21 30.24
C ALA A 358 -2.44 17.32 30.16
N ILE A 359 -2.02 18.58 30.09
CA ILE A 359 -2.93 19.72 30.08
C ILE A 359 -3.75 19.73 28.78
N THR A 360 -3.12 19.50 27.63
CA THR A 360 -3.82 19.39 26.36
C THR A 360 -4.77 18.19 26.32
N SER A 361 -4.36 17.03 26.86
CA SER A 361 -5.24 15.85 26.98
C SER A 361 -6.50 16.16 27.80
N LEU A 362 -6.34 16.79 28.96
CA LEU A 362 -7.42 17.17 29.86
C LEU A 362 -8.34 18.22 29.22
N LYS A 363 -7.78 19.26 28.60
CA LYS A 363 -8.56 20.28 27.87
C LYS A 363 -9.45 19.62 26.81
N ARG A 364 -8.88 18.76 25.97
CA ARG A 364 -9.64 18.02 24.95
C ARG A 364 -10.74 17.13 25.52
N ASP A 365 -10.53 16.56 26.72
CA ASP A 365 -11.59 15.81 27.40
C ASP A 365 -12.73 16.73 27.86
N TYR A 366 -12.42 17.83 28.53
CA TYR A 366 -13.43 18.78 28.99
C TYR A 366 -14.17 19.44 27.81
N ASP A 367 -13.48 19.81 26.74
CA ASP A 367 -14.10 20.40 25.54
C ASP A 367 -15.05 19.41 24.82
N ALA A 368 -14.77 18.12 24.91
CA ALA A 368 -15.58 17.07 24.28
C ALA A 368 -16.79 16.61 25.11
N ASN A 369 -16.95 17.08 26.35
CA ASN A 369 -18.00 16.65 27.26
C ASN A 369 -18.74 17.84 27.88
N LEU A 370 -20.05 17.71 28.08
CA LEU A 370 -20.89 18.76 28.67
C LEU A 370 -20.89 18.71 30.22
N SER A 371 -19.74 18.41 30.83
CA SER A 371 -19.64 18.05 32.26
C SER A 371 -18.36 18.60 32.89
N LEU A 372 -18.44 19.19 34.08
CA LEU A 372 -17.30 19.79 34.80
C LEU A 372 -16.70 18.88 35.88
N GLU A 373 -17.29 17.72 36.11
CA GLU A 373 -16.89 16.75 37.13
C GLU A 373 -15.45 16.28 36.90
N LYS A 374 -14.70 16.13 37.99
CA LYS A 374 -13.33 15.59 37.92
C LYS A 374 -13.35 14.15 37.39
N ARG A 375 -12.37 13.81 36.56
CA ARG A 375 -12.18 12.45 36.07
C ARG A 375 -11.37 11.64 37.08
N ASN A 376 -11.84 10.45 37.42
CA ASN A 376 -11.12 9.54 38.30
C ASN A 376 -9.82 9.03 37.66
N PHE A 377 -9.87 8.72 36.37
CA PHE A 377 -8.74 8.12 35.65
C PHE A 377 -7.93 9.14 34.83
N LEU A 378 -8.60 10.03 34.09
CA LEU A 378 -7.91 11.00 33.25
C LEU A 378 -7.51 12.23 34.08
N ASN A 379 -6.33 12.19 34.68
CA ASN A 379 -5.73 13.29 35.44
C ASN A 379 -4.26 13.47 35.04
N GLU A 380 -3.64 14.55 35.50
CA GLU A 380 -2.28 14.93 35.12
C GLU A 380 -1.24 13.85 35.46
N ASP A 381 -1.27 13.33 36.69
CA ASP A 381 -0.36 12.28 37.14
C ASP A 381 -0.45 11.03 36.28
N ASN A 382 -1.66 10.54 36.03
CA ASN A 382 -1.87 9.34 35.22
C ASN A 382 -1.42 9.53 33.77
N VAL A 383 -1.60 10.72 33.19
CA VAL A 383 -1.13 11.03 31.83
C VAL A 383 0.39 11.10 31.79
N ASN A 384 1.01 11.78 32.76
CA ASN A 384 2.47 11.90 32.83
C ASN A 384 3.14 10.53 33.06
N GLU A 385 2.60 9.70 33.96
CA GLU A 385 3.05 8.33 34.18
C GLU A 385 2.91 7.46 32.92
N TYR A 386 1.78 7.56 32.21
CA TYR A 386 1.59 6.85 30.94
C TYR A 386 2.61 7.31 29.90
N ASN A 387 2.83 8.62 29.75
CA ASN A 387 3.78 9.18 28.79
C ASN A 387 5.22 8.76 29.07
N ALA A 388 5.63 8.75 30.35
CA ALA A 388 6.95 8.23 30.75
C ALA A 388 7.11 6.75 30.40
N SER A 389 6.06 5.95 30.63
CA SER A 389 6.07 4.52 30.32
C SER A 389 6.09 4.25 28.81
N LEU A 390 5.37 5.08 28.03
CA LEU A 390 5.42 5.06 26.57
C LEU A 390 6.84 5.34 26.08
N GLU A 391 7.48 6.40 26.57
CA GLU A 391 8.86 6.75 26.20
C GLU A 391 9.87 5.65 26.54
N ASN A 392 9.72 4.99 27.68
CA ASN A 392 10.55 3.84 28.02
C ASN A 392 10.31 2.66 27.08
N THR A 393 9.05 2.37 26.76
CA THR A 393 8.68 1.27 25.86
C THR A 393 9.18 1.51 24.44
N LEU A 394 9.13 2.75 23.94
CA LEU A 394 9.66 3.10 22.61
C LEU A 394 11.14 2.71 22.44
N LYS A 395 11.94 2.84 23.49
CA LYS A 395 13.38 2.50 23.47
C LYS A 395 13.64 0.98 23.35
N MET A 396 12.62 0.15 23.55
CA MET A 396 12.73 -1.31 23.46
C MET A 396 12.55 -1.84 22.03
N PHE A 397 12.13 -0.98 21.10
CA PHE A 397 11.83 -1.37 19.73
C PHE A 397 12.60 -0.52 18.73
N GLU A 398 13.24 -1.17 17.77
CA GLU A 398 13.94 -0.50 16.68
C GLU A 398 13.11 -0.58 15.38
N ASN A 399 13.12 0.51 14.61
CA ASN A 399 12.66 0.55 13.21
C ASN A 399 11.21 0.10 12.95
N LYS A 400 10.31 0.17 13.94
CA LYS A 400 8.89 -0.22 13.77
C LYS A 400 7.88 0.66 14.47
N VAL A 401 8.32 1.38 15.50
CA VAL A 401 7.45 2.22 16.32
C VAL A 401 7.73 3.67 16.04
N TYR A 402 6.67 4.44 15.78
CA TYR A 402 6.78 5.85 15.41
C TYR A 402 5.92 6.70 16.32
N LEU A 403 6.58 7.64 16.99
CA LEU A 403 5.95 8.60 17.89
C LEU A 403 5.54 9.87 17.14
N PHE A 404 4.29 10.28 17.29
CA PHE A 404 3.77 11.54 16.79
C PHE A 404 3.26 12.36 17.97
N ASP A 405 3.87 13.54 18.18
CA ASP A 405 3.38 14.50 19.17
C ASP A 405 2.20 15.28 18.59
N THR A 406 1.06 15.17 19.26
CA THR A 406 -0.21 15.77 18.86
C THR A 406 -0.53 17.06 19.63
N THR A 407 0.35 17.52 20.53
CA THR A 407 0.12 18.64 21.45
C THR A 407 -0.22 19.94 20.73
N ASN A 408 0.66 20.38 19.82
CA ASN A 408 0.56 21.68 19.13
C ASN A 408 0.31 21.53 17.63
N THR A 409 -0.48 20.52 17.25
CA THR A 409 -0.78 20.25 15.84
C THR A 409 -2.26 19.95 15.66
N SER A 410 -2.78 20.19 14.45
CA SER A 410 -4.15 19.85 14.13
C SER A 410 -4.27 18.35 13.89
N GLN A 411 -5.42 17.79 14.27
CA GLN A 411 -5.73 16.38 14.01
C GLN A 411 -5.59 16.02 12.52
N ARG A 412 -5.94 16.95 11.63
CA ARG A 412 -5.83 16.77 10.18
C ARG A 412 -4.39 16.64 9.73
N LYS A 413 -3.49 17.52 10.21
CA LYS A 413 -2.06 17.46 9.88
C LYS A 413 -1.43 16.16 10.38
N THR A 414 -1.68 15.78 11.63
CA THR A 414 -1.22 14.48 12.18
C THR A 414 -1.74 13.31 11.36
N SER A 415 -3.00 13.34 10.92
CA SER A 415 -3.57 12.25 10.12
C SER A 415 -2.84 12.07 8.79
N ILE A 416 -2.47 13.17 8.13
CA ILE A 416 -1.72 13.14 6.87
C ILE A 416 -0.32 12.60 7.09
N GLU A 417 0.40 13.08 8.11
CA GLU A 417 1.76 12.63 8.45
C GLU A 417 1.80 11.14 8.80
N VAL A 418 0.87 10.67 9.65
CA VAL A 418 0.74 9.26 10.02
C VAL A 418 0.43 8.41 8.79
N ALA A 419 -0.50 8.85 7.93
CA ALA A 419 -0.87 8.11 6.72
C ALA A 419 0.32 7.96 5.77
N HIS A 420 1.14 9.00 5.57
CA HIS A 420 2.36 8.88 4.77
C HIS A 420 3.29 7.83 5.35
N LYS A 421 3.50 7.86 6.66
CA LYS A 421 4.41 6.93 7.33
C LYS A 421 3.95 5.47 7.20
N ILE A 422 2.65 5.23 7.39
CA ILE A 422 2.04 3.92 7.21
C ILE A 422 2.22 3.43 5.77
N LEU A 423 1.88 4.25 4.78
CA LEU A 423 1.92 3.84 3.36
C LEU A 423 3.35 3.58 2.89
N ASP A 424 4.34 4.35 3.36
CA ASP A 424 5.74 4.12 3.03
C ASP A 424 6.24 2.80 3.63
N SER A 425 5.92 2.54 4.89
CA SER A 425 6.26 1.28 5.56
C SER A 425 5.59 0.08 4.87
N TYR A 426 4.31 0.20 4.53
CA TYR A 426 3.56 -0.85 3.84
C TYR A 426 4.15 -1.13 2.45
N ARG A 427 4.47 -0.09 1.67
CA ARG A 427 5.09 -0.25 0.35
C ARG A 427 6.43 -0.99 0.45
N SER A 428 7.28 -0.61 1.39
CA SER A 428 8.57 -1.30 1.61
C SER A 428 8.39 -2.78 1.93
N ARG A 429 7.44 -3.11 2.81
CA ARG A 429 7.12 -4.48 3.21
C ARG A 429 6.57 -5.30 2.04
N ALA A 430 5.60 -4.76 1.29
CA ALA A 430 5.04 -5.38 0.10
C ALA A 430 6.11 -5.67 -0.98
N LEU A 431 6.99 -4.71 -1.27
CA LEU A 431 8.07 -4.91 -2.24
C LEU A 431 9.08 -5.97 -1.78
N ASN A 432 9.33 -6.12 -0.48
CA ASN A 432 10.19 -7.15 0.06
C ASN A 432 9.57 -8.55 -0.08
N GLU A 433 8.27 -8.69 0.15
CA GLU A 433 7.54 -9.94 -0.11
C GLU A 433 7.60 -10.31 -1.59
N ILE A 434 7.32 -9.36 -2.49
CA ILE A 434 7.41 -9.58 -3.93
C ILE A 434 8.82 -10.03 -4.32
N LYS A 435 9.88 -9.37 -3.83
CA LYS A 435 11.26 -9.79 -4.08
C LYS A 435 11.55 -11.20 -3.56
N THR A 436 10.94 -11.60 -2.44
CA THR A 436 11.08 -12.94 -1.87
C THR A 436 10.36 -13.98 -2.72
N TYR A 437 9.14 -13.70 -3.15
CA TYR A 437 8.36 -14.51 -4.08
C TYR A 437 9.10 -14.73 -5.42
N LEU A 438 9.70 -13.67 -5.97
CA LEU A 438 10.46 -13.77 -7.22
C LEU A 438 11.71 -14.64 -7.03
N LYS A 439 12.38 -14.57 -5.88
CA LYS A 439 13.53 -15.43 -5.57
C LYS A 439 13.14 -16.89 -5.39
N SER A 440 12.00 -17.19 -4.76
CA SER A 440 11.54 -18.56 -4.55
C SER A 440 11.06 -19.21 -5.85
N THR A 441 10.45 -18.44 -6.76
CA THR A 441 9.99 -18.93 -8.08
C THR A 441 11.14 -19.34 -9.00
N LEU A 442 12.36 -18.85 -8.73
CA LEU A 442 13.57 -19.14 -9.51
C LEU A 442 14.41 -20.31 -8.95
N LYS A 443 14.03 -20.86 -7.79
CA LYS A 443 14.62 -22.09 -7.23
C LYS A 443 13.80 -23.28 -7.70
#